data_AF-A0A7J6RY73-F1
#
_entry.id   AF-A0A7J6RY73-F1
#
_cell.length_a   1.000
_cell.length_b   1.000
_cell.length_c   1.000
_cell.angle_alpha   90.00
_cell.angle_beta   90.00
_cell.angle_gamma   90.00
#
_symmetry.space_group_name_H-M   'P 1'
#
loop_
_entity.id
_entity.type
_entity.pdbx_description
1 polymer ?
#
loop_
_entity_poly.entity_id
_entity_poly.type
_entity_poly.pdbx_seq_one_letter_code
_entity_poly.pdbx_strand_id
1 'polypeptide(L)'
;MSSATIEDLAKAIKAGEKVSVVDVRSDDEVKEKPSNPGSIHIPIAEFNDRISEVPKGPVVVHCAIGKRAQRAGDALRAAGYAPVMNVTDRDAARKTVEEAKELAQKILLPLVGVIAVAVMGSMMSSDSTTSADLAAAVAKGKKLSIVDVRSAGEVASKASLPGAIAIPVGEVESRISEVPKDGPVLVYCASGIRAGRAAGVLRSHGYGPVMSTVNCDSAKKIIDEVEKLAKEGATAVSEEKTQ
;
A
#
# COMPACT_ATOMS: atom_id res chain seq x y z
N MET A 1 24.88 21.69 26.44
CA MET A 1 24.46 21.16 25.13
C MET A 1 23.56 22.20 24.47
N SER A 2 23.67 22.40 23.17
CA SER A 2 22.84 23.37 22.43
C SER A 2 21.36 22.95 22.40
N SER A 3 20.47 23.92 22.19
CA SER A 3 19.04 23.63 21.95
C SER A 3 18.88 22.75 20.71
N ALA A 4 17.94 21.81 20.75
CA ALA A 4 17.57 21.02 19.58
C ALA A 4 16.94 21.90 18.49
N THR A 5 16.94 21.39 17.26
CA THR A 5 16.35 22.02 16.08
C THR A 5 14.95 21.49 15.78
N ILE A 6 14.21 22.18 14.89
CA ILE A 6 12.91 21.73 14.40
C ILE A 6 13.04 20.37 13.67
N GLU A 7 14.15 20.15 12.96
CA GLU A 7 14.40 18.89 12.26
C GLU A 7 14.55 17.71 13.23
N ASP A 8 15.20 17.92 14.38
CA ASP A 8 15.34 16.89 15.41
C ASP A 8 13.97 16.51 15.99
N LEU A 9 13.11 17.50 16.23
CA LEU A 9 11.72 17.27 16.64
C LEU A 9 10.94 16.52 15.55
N ALA A 10 11.08 16.91 14.28
CA ALA A 10 10.39 16.26 13.17
C ALA A 10 10.79 14.78 13.01
N LYS A 11 12.08 14.45 13.24
CA LYS A 11 12.57 13.06 13.23
C LYS A 11 11.95 12.24 14.36
N ALA A 12 11.88 12.79 15.58
CA ALA A 12 11.23 12.12 16.71
C ALA A 12 9.73 11.90 16.47
N ILE A 13 9.02 12.90 15.93
CA ILE A 13 7.60 12.76 15.54
C ILE A 13 7.43 11.65 14.49
N LYS A 14 8.31 11.59 13.48
CA LYS A 14 8.29 10.53 12.48
C LYS A 14 8.51 9.15 13.08
N ALA A 15 9.33 9.04 14.13
CA ALA A 15 9.53 7.80 14.88
C ALA A 15 8.32 7.41 15.76
N GLY A 16 7.25 8.22 15.78
CA GLY A 16 6.03 7.98 16.56
C GLY A 16 6.07 8.57 17.96
N GLU A 17 7.08 9.37 18.29
CA GLU A 17 7.20 9.98 19.61
C GLU A 17 6.28 11.19 19.77
N LYS A 18 5.69 11.33 20.96
CA LYS A 18 4.78 12.44 21.28
C LYS A 18 5.56 13.63 21.83
N VAL A 19 5.44 14.78 21.17
CA VAL A 19 6.04 16.04 21.64
C VAL A 19 5.30 16.57 22.85
N SER A 20 6.03 16.82 23.93
CA SER A 20 5.54 17.47 25.14
C SER A 20 5.88 18.95 25.11
N VAL A 21 4.89 19.81 25.34
CA VAL A 21 5.10 21.26 25.48
C VAL A 21 5.09 21.61 26.96
N VAL A 22 6.12 22.29 27.44
CA VAL A 22 6.27 22.65 28.85
C VAL A 22 6.35 24.18 29.00
N ASP A 23 5.41 24.74 29.75
CA ASP A 23 5.38 26.16 30.12
C ASP A 23 6.09 26.33 31.46
N VAL A 24 7.18 27.13 31.49
CA VAL A 24 7.96 27.39 32.72
C VAL A 24 7.84 28.83 33.22
N ARG A 25 6.75 29.50 32.82
CA ARG A 25 6.37 30.83 33.34
C ARG A 25 5.89 30.73 34.79
N SER A 26 5.68 31.87 35.44
CA SER A 26 5.05 31.89 36.77
C SER A 26 3.55 31.63 36.66
N ASP A 27 2.92 31.27 37.78
CA ASP A 27 1.47 31.06 37.82
C ASP A 27 0.68 32.31 37.46
N ASP A 28 1.17 33.49 37.84
CA ASP A 28 0.51 34.76 37.53
C ASP A 28 0.53 35.05 36.02
N GLU A 29 1.64 34.76 35.33
CA GLU A 29 1.73 34.87 33.87
C GLU A 29 0.75 33.91 33.16
N VAL A 30 0.48 32.75 33.75
CA VAL A 30 -0.47 31.77 33.22
C VAL A 30 -1.92 32.14 33.53
N LYS A 31 -2.20 32.75 34.69
CA LYS A 31 -3.51 33.32 35.00
C LYS A 31 -3.89 34.44 34.04
N GLU A 32 -2.94 35.32 33.70
CA GLU A 32 -3.16 36.40 32.74
C GLU A 32 -3.25 35.90 31.29
N LYS A 33 -2.28 35.07 30.88
CA LYS A 33 -2.27 34.45 29.55
C LYS A 33 -2.11 32.94 29.71
N PRO A 34 -3.22 32.18 29.62
CA PRO A 34 -3.22 30.72 29.76
C PRO A 34 -2.20 30.04 28.87
N SER A 35 -1.71 28.87 29.27
CA SER A 35 -0.76 28.07 28.47
C SER A 35 -1.43 27.46 27.23
N ASN A 36 -0.65 26.79 26.39
CA ASN A 36 -1.20 26.10 25.22
C ASN A 36 -2.07 24.90 25.64
N PRO A 37 -3.15 24.57 24.92
CA PRO A 37 -3.94 23.38 25.21
C PRO A 37 -3.06 22.12 25.19
N GLY A 38 -3.11 21.33 26.28
CA GLY A 38 -2.30 20.13 26.42
C GLY A 38 -0.82 20.36 26.79
N SER A 39 -0.40 21.60 27.05
CA SER A 39 0.92 21.86 27.63
C SER A 39 0.94 21.56 29.13
N ILE A 40 2.09 21.10 29.61
CA ILE A 40 2.35 20.88 31.03
C ILE A 40 2.90 22.19 31.61
N HIS A 41 2.27 22.72 32.64
CA HIS A 41 2.75 23.93 33.32
C HIS A 41 3.53 23.55 34.58
N ILE A 42 4.81 23.93 34.60
CA ILE A 42 5.72 23.72 35.74
C ILE A 42 6.55 24.99 35.92
N PRO A 43 6.24 25.84 36.91
CA PRO A 43 7.00 27.04 37.17
C PRO A 43 8.49 26.75 37.36
N ILE A 44 9.35 27.64 36.82
CA ILE A 44 10.81 27.43 36.86
C ILE A 44 11.37 27.21 38.29
N ALA A 45 10.71 27.75 39.32
CA ALA A 45 11.11 27.61 40.71
C ALA A 45 10.97 26.16 41.22
N GLU A 46 9.96 25.43 40.73
CA GLU A 46 9.64 24.05 41.13
C GLU A 46 10.14 23.03 40.10
N PHE A 47 10.74 23.49 39.01
CA PHE A 47 11.02 22.68 37.83
C PHE A 47 11.94 21.49 38.11
N ASN A 48 12.95 21.67 38.97
CA ASN A 48 13.88 20.60 39.30
C ASN A 48 13.21 19.49 40.11
N ASP A 49 12.28 19.83 41.00
CA ASP A 49 11.58 18.87 41.84
C ASP A 49 10.48 18.15 41.08
N ARG A 50 9.89 18.83 40.08
CA ARG A 50 8.76 18.35 39.28
C ARG A 50 9.16 17.86 37.88
N ILE A 51 10.46 17.72 37.62
CA ILE A 51 10.97 17.31 36.31
C ILE A 51 10.42 15.95 35.85
N SER A 52 10.09 15.07 36.79
CA SER A 52 9.49 13.75 36.54
C SER A 52 8.07 13.80 35.99
N GLU A 53 7.37 14.93 36.10
CA GLU A 53 6.05 15.13 35.49
C GLU A 53 6.14 15.26 33.96
N VAL A 54 7.32 15.60 33.42
CA VAL A 54 7.54 15.70 31.98
C VAL A 54 7.71 14.30 31.39
N PRO A 55 6.86 13.87 30.43
CA PRO A 55 7.01 12.59 29.75
C PRO A 55 8.34 12.49 29.01
N LYS A 56 8.95 11.31 29.01
CA LYS A 56 10.16 11.04 28.23
C LYS A 56 9.83 11.11 26.74
N GLY A 57 10.74 11.69 25.96
CA GLY A 57 10.58 11.93 24.53
C GLY A 57 10.93 13.38 24.15
N PRO A 58 10.49 13.84 22.96
CA PRO A 58 10.75 15.20 22.49
C PRO A 58 10.03 16.24 23.33
N VAL A 59 10.76 17.26 23.79
CA VAL A 59 10.22 18.33 24.66
C VAL A 59 10.47 19.70 24.04
N VAL A 60 9.43 20.53 23.99
CA VAL A 60 9.49 21.96 23.68
C VAL A 60 9.22 22.74 24.96
N VAL A 61 10.22 23.47 25.45
CA VAL A 61 10.10 24.27 26.67
C VAL A 61 10.01 25.74 26.30
N HIS A 62 9.06 26.46 26.89
CA HIS A 62 8.88 27.88 26.62
C HIS A 62 8.74 28.73 27.87
N CYS A 63 9.14 29.99 27.76
CA CYS A 63 8.87 31.03 28.75
C CYS A 63 8.72 32.39 28.07
N ALA A 64 8.38 33.47 28.77
CA ALA A 64 8.12 34.75 28.11
C ALA A 64 9.26 35.28 27.21
N ILE A 65 10.53 35.10 27.59
CA ILE A 65 11.69 35.74 26.92
C ILE A 65 12.86 34.75 26.67
N GLY A 66 12.63 33.45 26.81
CA GLY A 66 13.63 32.39 26.54
C GLY A 66 14.63 32.05 27.66
N LYS A 67 15.00 32.96 28.57
CA LYS A 67 16.02 32.69 29.62
C LYS A 67 15.66 31.55 30.58
N ARG A 68 14.40 31.49 31.03
CA ARG A 68 13.91 30.40 31.90
C ARG A 68 13.79 29.09 31.14
N ALA A 69 13.35 29.14 29.88
CA ALA A 69 13.27 27.97 29.01
C ALA A 69 14.65 27.35 28.77
N GLN A 70 15.70 28.16 28.65
CA GLN A 70 17.07 27.67 28.56
C GLN A 70 17.48 26.88 29.80
N ARG A 71 17.26 27.44 31.01
CA ARG A 71 17.59 26.76 32.28
C ARG A 71 16.83 25.44 32.45
N ALA A 72 15.53 25.46 32.23
CA ALA A 72 14.70 24.24 32.28
C ALA A 72 15.13 23.23 31.21
N GLY A 73 15.44 23.68 30.00
CA GLY A 73 15.95 22.83 28.94
C GLY A 73 17.30 22.18 29.27
N ASP A 74 18.20 22.90 29.93
CA ASP A 74 19.48 22.35 30.39
C ASP A 74 19.28 21.30 31.48
N ALA A 75 18.34 21.52 32.41
CA ALA A 75 17.96 20.53 33.42
C ALA A 75 17.36 19.26 32.79
N LEU A 76 16.46 19.40 31.81
CA LEU A 76 15.91 18.27 31.06
C LEU A 76 16.98 17.48 30.31
N ARG A 77 17.90 18.18 29.62
CA ARG A 77 19.01 17.53 28.92
C ARG A 77 19.91 16.77 29.90
N ALA A 78 20.23 17.35 31.05
CA ALA A 78 21.00 16.69 32.10
C ALA A 78 20.26 15.46 32.67
N ALA A 79 18.93 15.50 32.73
CA ALA A 79 18.08 14.38 33.14
C ALA A 79 17.81 13.35 32.01
N GLY A 80 18.50 13.46 30.87
CA GLY A 80 18.46 12.50 29.76
C GLY A 80 17.25 12.64 28.84
N TYR A 81 16.58 13.79 28.80
CA TYR A 81 15.54 14.06 27.80
C TYR A 81 16.19 14.48 26.47
N ALA A 82 15.70 13.91 25.38
CA ALA A 82 16.12 14.27 24.03
C ALA A 82 15.01 13.94 23.02
N PRO A 83 14.83 14.77 21.97
CA PRO A 83 15.38 16.11 21.79
C PRO A 83 14.68 17.18 22.67
N VAL A 84 15.43 18.18 23.14
CA VAL A 84 14.89 19.30 23.95
C VAL A 84 15.12 20.63 23.24
N MET A 85 14.04 21.30 22.86
CA MET A 85 14.06 22.59 22.16
C MET A 85 13.55 23.70 23.08
N ASN A 86 14.32 24.78 23.18
CA ASN A 86 13.94 25.95 23.96
C ASN A 86 13.38 27.01 23.01
N VAL A 87 12.22 27.57 23.34
CA VAL A 87 11.57 28.61 22.53
C VAL A 87 11.15 29.80 23.39
N THR A 88 10.99 30.95 22.74
CA THR A 88 10.39 32.12 23.38
C THR A 88 8.88 32.01 23.34
N ASP A 89 8.25 32.65 24.31
CA ASP A 89 6.81 32.88 24.41
C ASP A 89 5.92 31.64 24.16
N ARG A 90 4.61 31.84 24.24
CA ARG A 90 3.64 30.76 24.06
C ARG A 90 3.41 30.45 22.57
N ASP A 91 3.44 31.49 21.74
CA ASP A 91 3.04 31.42 20.35
C ASP A 91 4.13 30.76 19.50
N ALA A 92 5.41 31.05 19.78
CA ALA A 92 6.53 30.35 19.16
C ALA A 92 6.52 28.86 19.53
N ALA A 93 6.20 28.50 20.78
CA ALA A 93 6.07 27.09 21.17
C ALA A 93 5.02 26.33 20.36
N ARG A 94 3.85 26.94 20.15
CA ARG A 94 2.82 26.36 19.29
C ARG A 94 3.31 26.24 17.85
N LYS A 95 3.89 27.32 17.30
CA LYS A 95 4.36 27.35 15.91
C LYS A 95 5.43 26.30 15.66
N THR A 96 6.40 26.15 16.55
CA THR A 96 7.46 25.14 16.47
C THR A 96 6.91 23.72 16.44
N VAL A 97 5.92 23.40 17.26
CA VAL A 97 5.29 22.07 17.25
C VAL A 97 4.55 21.82 15.93
N GLU A 98 3.81 22.81 15.43
CA GLU A 98 3.10 22.67 14.15
C GLU A 98 4.06 22.55 12.97
N GLU A 99 5.12 23.36 12.92
CA GLU A 99 6.18 23.27 11.91
C GLU A 99 6.90 21.92 11.95
N ALA A 100 7.20 21.39 13.14
CA ALA A 100 7.81 20.07 13.30
C ALA A 100 6.89 18.94 12.81
N LYS A 101 5.57 19.03 13.08
CA LYS A 101 4.58 18.07 12.56
C LYS A 101 4.46 18.14 11.03
N GLU A 102 4.41 19.34 10.47
CA GLU A 102 4.32 19.53 9.02
C GLU A 102 5.57 18.98 8.31
N LEU A 103 6.76 19.24 8.86
CA LEU A 103 8.00 18.66 8.37
C LEU A 103 8.01 17.13 8.47
N ALA A 104 7.56 16.56 9.60
CA ALA A 104 7.45 15.12 9.76
C ALA A 104 6.49 14.49 8.73
N GLN A 105 5.35 15.13 8.47
CA GLN A 105 4.38 14.69 7.45
C GLN A 105 4.96 14.75 6.04
N LYS A 106 5.67 15.83 5.68
CA LYS A 106 6.34 15.95 4.37
C LYS A 106 7.41 14.87 4.16
N ILE A 107 8.14 14.50 5.21
CA ILE A 107 9.14 13.42 5.14
C ILE A 107 8.49 12.03 4.98
N LEU A 108 7.28 11.83 5.53
CA LEU A 108 6.57 10.55 5.48
C LEU A 108 5.80 10.35 4.16
N LEU A 109 5.27 11.43 3.56
CA LEU A 109 4.41 11.42 2.38
C LEU A 109 4.99 10.71 1.14
N PRO A 110 6.27 10.88 0.75
CA PRO A 110 6.80 10.19 -0.44
C PRO A 110 6.91 8.68 -0.25
N LEU A 111 7.18 8.20 0.98
CA LEU A 111 7.30 6.77 1.25
C LEU A 111 5.93 6.08 1.27
N VAL A 112 4.93 6.70 1.89
CA VAL A 112 3.55 6.20 1.90
C VAL A 112 2.94 6.27 0.51
N GLY A 113 3.19 7.32 -0.27
CA GLY A 113 2.70 7.45 -1.65
C GLY A 113 3.22 6.34 -2.56
N VAL A 114 4.51 6.01 -2.50
CA VAL A 114 5.10 4.92 -3.31
C VAL A 114 4.56 3.55 -2.89
N ILE A 115 4.47 3.29 -1.58
CA ILE A 115 3.93 2.02 -1.06
C ILE A 115 2.44 1.89 -1.40
N ALA A 116 1.65 2.96 -1.24
CA ALA A 116 0.23 2.96 -1.59
C ALA A 116 0.02 2.72 -3.09
N VAL A 117 0.80 3.36 -3.98
CA VAL A 117 0.73 3.12 -5.42
C VAL A 117 1.13 1.69 -5.78
N ALA A 118 2.16 1.13 -5.16
CA ALA A 118 2.58 -0.26 -5.40
C ALA A 118 1.51 -1.28 -4.92
N VAL A 119 0.93 -1.06 -3.75
CA VAL A 119 -0.13 -1.92 -3.19
C VAL A 119 -1.43 -1.78 -3.98
N MET A 120 -1.80 -0.55 -4.36
CA MET A 120 -3.01 -0.29 -5.16
C MET A 120 -2.87 -0.81 -6.59
N GLY A 121 -1.67 -0.78 -7.18
CA GLY A 121 -1.37 -1.47 -8.44
C GLY A 121 -1.55 -2.98 -8.36
N SER A 122 -1.31 -3.59 -7.20
CA SER A 122 -1.56 -5.03 -6.98
C SER A 122 -3.02 -5.36 -6.68
N MET A 123 -3.79 -4.42 -6.12
CA MET A 123 -5.21 -4.61 -5.80
C MET A 123 -6.15 -4.24 -6.96
N MET A 124 -5.74 -3.35 -7.87
CA MET A 124 -6.54 -2.91 -9.02
C MET A 124 -6.22 -3.68 -10.30
N SER A 125 -6.00 -4.99 -10.22
CA SER A 125 -6.26 -5.86 -11.37
C SER A 125 -7.74 -6.22 -11.35
N SER A 126 -8.55 -5.39 -12.03
CA SER A 126 -9.92 -5.77 -12.39
C SER A 126 -9.88 -7.06 -13.19
N ASP A 127 -10.51 -8.10 -12.66
CA ASP A 127 -10.42 -9.51 -13.07
C ASP A 127 -11.19 -9.82 -14.37
N SER A 128 -11.08 -8.94 -15.37
CA SER A 128 -11.60 -9.15 -16.72
C SER A 128 -10.46 -9.42 -17.68
N THR A 129 -9.90 -10.63 -17.62
CA THR A 129 -9.01 -11.12 -18.68
C THR A 129 -9.76 -11.10 -20.02
N THR A 130 -9.17 -10.44 -21.00
CA THR A 130 -9.73 -10.25 -22.35
C THR A 130 -9.13 -11.24 -23.35
N SER A 131 -9.76 -11.34 -24.54
CA SER A 131 -9.18 -12.05 -25.70
C SER A 131 -7.81 -11.48 -26.09
N ALA A 132 -7.59 -10.17 -25.93
CA ALA A 132 -6.29 -9.53 -26.19
C ALA A 132 -5.19 -10.01 -25.24
N ASP A 133 -5.50 -10.26 -23.96
CA ASP A 133 -4.53 -10.78 -22.99
C ASP A 133 -4.09 -12.20 -23.33
N LEU A 134 -5.05 -13.04 -23.75
CA LEU A 134 -4.77 -14.38 -24.27
C LEU A 134 -3.89 -14.29 -25.54
N ALA A 135 -4.25 -13.40 -26.47
CA ALA A 135 -3.52 -13.20 -27.72
C ALA A 135 -2.08 -12.73 -27.49
N ALA A 136 -1.85 -11.82 -26.54
CA ALA A 136 -0.51 -11.34 -26.20
C ALA A 136 0.40 -12.47 -25.69
N ALA A 137 -0.15 -13.42 -24.92
CA ALA A 137 0.60 -14.60 -24.48
C ALA A 137 0.86 -15.56 -25.65
N VAL A 138 -0.12 -15.76 -26.54
CA VAL A 138 0.04 -16.60 -27.75
C VAL A 138 1.08 -16.01 -28.72
N ALA A 139 1.08 -14.69 -28.93
CA ALA A 139 2.06 -13.99 -29.77
C ALA A 139 3.50 -14.15 -29.26
N LYS A 140 3.67 -14.36 -27.95
CA LYS A 140 4.97 -14.69 -27.33
C LYS A 140 5.37 -16.17 -27.48
N GLY A 141 4.65 -16.93 -28.29
CA GLY A 141 4.91 -18.34 -28.56
C GLY A 141 4.30 -19.31 -27.54
N LYS A 142 3.47 -18.84 -26.59
CA LYS A 142 2.80 -19.73 -25.64
C LYS A 142 1.61 -20.42 -26.29
N LYS A 143 1.32 -21.66 -25.89
CA LYS A 143 0.18 -22.42 -26.40
C LYS A 143 -1.10 -22.09 -25.62
N LEU A 144 -2.17 -21.75 -26.33
CA LEU A 144 -3.50 -21.60 -25.73
C LEU A 144 -4.06 -22.97 -25.32
N SER A 145 -4.36 -23.11 -24.03
CA SER A 145 -5.01 -24.30 -23.48
C SER A 145 -6.51 -24.08 -23.41
N ILE A 146 -7.30 -25.00 -23.95
CA ILE A 146 -8.76 -24.93 -23.93
C ILE A 146 -9.25 -25.98 -22.92
N VAL A 147 -10.10 -25.59 -21.97
CA VAL A 147 -10.61 -26.46 -20.91
C VAL A 147 -12.15 -26.48 -20.96
N ASP A 148 -12.71 -27.67 -21.16
CA ASP A 148 -14.16 -27.91 -21.11
C ASP A 148 -14.55 -28.41 -19.72
N VAL A 149 -15.30 -27.60 -18.97
CA VAL A 149 -15.71 -27.93 -17.59
C VAL A 149 -17.15 -28.40 -17.45
N ARG A 150 -17.75 -28.84 -18.57
CA ARG A 150 -19.05 -29.51 -18.57
C ARG A 150 -18.96 -30.89 -17.91
N SER A 151 -20.12 -31.46 -17.59
CA SER A 151 -20.18 -32.83 -17.04
C SER A 151 -19.74 -33.86 -18.08
N ALA A 152 -19.27 -35.03 -17.63
CA ALA A 152 -18.88 -36.12 -18.52
C ALA A 152 -20.01 -36.54 -19.48
N GLY A 153 -21.27 -36.53 -19.01
CA GLY A 153 -22.44 -36.81 -19.85
C GLY A 153 -22.67 -35.76 -20.95
N GLU A 154 -22.43 -34.48 -20.68
CA GLU A 154 -22.50 -33.41 -21.69
C GLU A 154 -21.39 -33.54 -22.73
N VAL A 155 -20.16 -33.90 -22.32
CA VAL A 155 -19.03 -34.11 -23.23
C VAL A 155 -19.25 -35.33 -24.12
N ALA A 156 -19.78 -36.42 -23.54
CA ALA A 156 -20.10 -37.64 -24.29
C ALA A 156 -21.25 -37.45 -25.31
N SER A 157 -22.26 -36.64 -24.96
CA SER A 157 -23.40 -36.36 -25.85
C SER A 157 -23.16 -35.24 -26.85
N LYS A 158 -22.31 -34.26 -26.51
CA LYS A 158 -21.92 -33.14 -27.36
C LYS A 158 -20.40 -32.98 -27.32
N ALA A 159 -19.76 -33.39 -28.41
CA ALA A 159 -18.31 -33.32 -28.57
C ALA A 159 -17.73 -31.98 -28.09
N SER A 160 -16.64 -32.05 -27.34
CA SER A 160 -15.85 -30.89 -26.94
C SER A 160 -15.12 -30.28 -28.15
N LEU A 161 -14.61 -29.07 -27.97
CA LEU A 161 -13.76 -28.44 -28.97
C LEU A 161 -12.50 -29.30 -29.25
N PRO A 162 -12.00 -29.34 -30.50
CA PRO A 162 -10.78 -30.07 -30.82
C PRO A 162 -9.60 -29.61 -29.96
N GLY A 163 -8.90 -30.56 -29.33
CA GLY A 163 -7.76 -30.28 -28.46
C GLY A 163 -8.12 -29.70 -27.08
N ALA A 164 -9.41 -29.61 -26.74
CA ALA A 164 -9.83 -29.21 -25.40
C ALA A 164 -9.59 -30.33 -24.38
N ILE A 165 -9.14 -29.93 -23.19
CA ILE A 165 -8.96 -30.80 -22.04
C ILE A 165 -10.30 -30.85 -21.29
N ALA A 166 -10.95 -32.01 -21.25
CA ALA A 166 -12.23 -32.18 -20.58
C ALA A 166 -12.03 -32.51 -19.10
N ILE A 167 -12.33 -31.55 -18.22
CA ILE A 167 -12.22 -31.70 -16.77
C ILE A 167 -13.49 -31.14 -16.13
N PRO A 168 -14.43 -31.98 -15.65
CA PRO A 168 -15.64 -31.50 -14.98
C PRO A 168 -15.31 -30.52 -13.85
N VAL A 169 -16.11 -29.46 -13.69
CA VAL A 169 -15.82 -28.37 -12.74
C VAL A 169 -15.47 -28.82 -11.31
N GLY A 170 -16.06 -29.91 -10.82
CA GLY A 170 -15.80 -30.45 -9.48
C GLY A 170 -14.46 -31.19 -9.34
N GLU A 171 -13.82 -31.53 -10.46
CA GLU A 171 -12.55 -32.25 -10.50
C GLU A 171 -11.37 -31.33 -10.86
N VAL A 172 -11.64 -30.07 -11.27
CA VAL A 172 -10.62 -29.12 -11.75
C VAL A 172 -9.47 -28.96 -10.76
N GLU A 173 -9.75 -28.87 -9.47
CA GLU A 173 -8.71 -28.72 -8.45
C GLU A 173 -7.86 -30.00 -8.31
N SER A 174 -8.51 -31.17 -8.25
CA SER A 174 -7.82 -32.47 -8.13
C SER A 174 -7.02 -32.86 -9.37
N ARG A 175 -7.45 -32.40 -10.56
CA ARG A 175 -6.87 -32.72 -11.87
C ARG A 175 -6.14 -31.52 -12.48
N ILE A 176 -5.80 -30.52 -11.66
CA ILE A 176 -5.27 -29.25 -12.14
C ILE A 176 -3.97 -29.41 -12.93
N SER A 177 -3.16 -30.41 -12.59
CA SER A 177 -1.90 -30.74 -13.27
C SER A 177 -2.06 -31.13 -14.74
N GLU A 178 -3.27 -31.50 -15.18
CA GLU A 178 -3.55 -31.77 -16.59
C GLU A 178 -3.58 -30.49 -17.44
N VAL A 179 -3.85 -29.34 -16.83
CA VAL A 179 -3.83 -28.05 -17.51
C VAL A 179 -2.39 -27.53 -17.54
N PRO A 180 -1.80 -27.26 -18.73
CA PRO A 180 -0.47 -26.67 -18.84
C PRO A 180 -0.40 -25.31 -18.18
N LYS A 181 0.60 -25.11 -17.32
CA LYS A 181 0.77 -23.86 -16.57
C LYS A 181 1.51 -22.77 -17.35
N ASP A 182 2.26 -23.13 -18.39
CA ASP A 182 3.06 -22.20 -19.20
C ASP A 182 2.29 -21.60 -20.39
N GLY A 183 1.05 -21.18 -20.16
CA GLY A 183 0.24 -20.64 -21.25
C GLY A 183 -1.06 -20.00 -20.82
N PRO A 184 -1.67 -19.24 -21.75
CA PRO A 184 -3.02 -18.74 -21.57
C PRO A 184 -4.02 -19.90 -21.51
N VAL A 185 -5.08 -19.76 -20.71
CA VAL A 185 -6.13 -20.77 -20.57
C VAL A 185 -7.50 -20.17 -20.89
N LEU A 186 -8.23 -20.80 -21.82
CA LEU A 186 -9.64 -20.51 -22.10
C LEU A 186 -10.51 -21.63 -21.52
N VAL A 187 -11.39 -21.27 -20.60
CA VAL A 187 -12.31 -22.21 -19.96
C VAL A 187 -13.72 -21.97 -20.46
N TYR A 188 -14.46 -23.01 -20.82
CA TYR A 188 -15.87 -22.87 -21.20
C TYR A 188 -16.76 -23.93 -20.57
N CYS A 189 -18.04 -23.60 -20.42
CA CYS A 189 -19.09 -24.54 -20.03
C CYS A 189 -20.40 -24.17 -20.74
N ALA A 190 -21.53 -24.82 -20.45
CA ALA A 190 -22.79 -24.49 -21.14
C ALA A 190 -23.26 -23.03 -20.97
N SER A 191 -23.22 -22.48 -19.75
CA SER A 191 -23.83 -21.19 -19.39
C SER A 191 -22.89 -20.17 -18.73
N GLY A 192 -21.61 -20.50 -18.61
CA GLY A 192 -20.58 -19.62 -18.03
C GLY A 192 -20.34 -19.77 -16.53
N ILE A 193 -21.35 -20.14 -15.73
CA ILE A 193 -21.21 -20.22 -14.25
C ILE A 193 -20.10 -21.19 -13.82
N ARG A 194 -20.09 -22.41 -14.39
CA ARG A 194 -19.05 -23.41 -14.09
C ARG A 194 -17.67 -22.98 -14.60
N ALA A 195 -17.63 -22.29 -15.74
CA ALA A 195 -16.39 -21.81 -16.34
C ALA A 195 -15.76 -20.70 -15.48
N GLY A 196 -16.58 -19.78 -14.95
CA GLY A 196 -16.12 -18.76 -14.01
C GLY A 196 -15.54 -19.35 -12.72
N ARG A 197 -16.21 -20.38 -12.15
CA ARG A 197 -15.69 -21.08 -10.96
C ARG A 197 -14.36 -21.78 -11.24
N ALA A 198 -14.26 -22.52 -12.34
CA ALA A 198 -13.03 -23.19 -12.73
C ALA A 198 -11.89 -22.21 -13.06
N ALA A 199 -12.19 -21.08 -13.71
CA ALA A 199 -11.22 -20.01 -13.95
C ALA A 199 -10.70 -19.42 -12.64
N GLY A 200 -11.57 -19.20 -11.65
CA GLY A 200 -11.18 -18.76 -10.31
C GLY A 200 -10.21 -19.73 -9.63
N VAL A 201 -10.49 -21.04 -9.70
CA VAL A 201 -9.58 -22.09 -9.18
C VAL A 201 -8.23 -22.07 -9.91
N LEU A 202 -8.23 -22.02 -11.25
CA LEU A 202 -6.97 -21.95 -12.01
C LEU A 202 -6.15 -20.72 -11.62
N ARG A 203 -6.78 -19.55 -11.50
CA ARG A 203 -6.10 -18.32 -11.08
C ARG A 203 -5.54 -18.43 -9.65
N SER A 204 -6.28 -18.99 -8.70
CA SER A 204 -5.79 -19.15 -7.32
C SER A 204 -4.58 -20.07 -7.21
N HIS A 205 -4.38 -20.95 -8.19
CA HIS A 205 -3.20 -21.81 -8.31
C HIS A 205 -2.09 -21.24 -9.22
N GLY A 206 -2.21 -19.97 -9.62
CA GLY A 206 -1.18 -19.24 -10.36
C GLY A 206 -1.14 -19.54 -11.86
N TYR A 207 -2.26 -19.92 -12.46
CA TYR A 207 -2.43 -19.92 -13.92
C TYR A 207 -2.77 -18.49 -14.39
N GLY A 208 -2.22 -18.07 -15.52
CA GLY A 208 -2.51 -16.73 -16.04
C GLY A 208 -1.83 -16.44 -17.38
N PRO A 209 -2.54 -15.82 -18.34
CA PRO A 209 -3.91 -15.29 -18.23
C PRO A 209 -5.00 -16.37 -18.40
N VAL A 210 -6.12 -16.25 -17.66
CA VAL A 210 -7.24 -17.22 -17.71
C VAL A 210 -8.55 -16.50 -18.03
N MET A 211 -9.20 -16.87 -19.14
CA MET A 211 -10.50 -16.33 -19.56
C MET A 211 -11.59 -17.42 -19.46
N SER A 212 -12.79 -17.05 -19.04
CA SER A 212 -13.95 -17.95 -19.01
C SER A 212 -15.04 -17.49 -19.98
N THR A 213 -15.72 -18.43 -20.64
CA THR A 213 -16.81 -18.13 -21.58
C THR A 213 -17.95 -19.16 -21.50
N VAL A 214 -19.00 -18.92 -22.30
CA VAL A 214 -20.18 -19.77 -22.45
C VAL A 214 -20.09 -20.60 -23.73
N ASN A 215 -20.72 -21.78 -23.72
CA ASN A 215 -20.90 -22.74 -24.81
C ASN A 215 -19.66 -22.99 -25.72
N CYS A 216 -19.81 -23.89 -26.70
CA CYS A 216 -18.71 -24.19 -27.62
C CYS A 216 -18.55 -23.09 -28.68
N ASP A 217 -19.64 -22.43 -29.07
CA ASP A 217 -19.65 -21.45 -30.17
C ASP A 217 -18.95 -20.15 -29.78
N SER A 218 -19.22 -19.61 -28.58
CA SER A 218 -18.53 -18.42 -28.10
C SER A 218 -17.06 -18.72 -27.79
N ALA A 219 -16.75 -19.92 -27.29
CA ALA A 219 -15.37 -20.37 -27.13
C ALA A 219 -14.63 -20.40 -28.48
N LYS A 220 -15.25 -20.92 -29.54
CA LYS A 220 -14.67 -20.91 -30.89
C LYS A 220 -14.41 -19.50 -31.40
N LYS A 221 -15.38 -18.58 -31.23
CA LYS A 221 -15.20 -17.17 -31.62
C LYS A 221 -14.01 -16.51 -30.92
N ILE A 222 -13.85 -16.77 -29.63
CA ILE A 222 -12.72 -16.24 -28.85
C ILE A 222 -11.40 -16.85 -29.34
N ILE A 223 -11.36 -18.14 -29.65
CA ILE A 223 -10.16 -18.79 -30.20
C ILE A 223 -9.77 -18.14 -31.54
N ASP A 224 -10.73 -17.99 -32.45
CA ASP A 224 -10.49 -17.36 -33.76
C ASP A 224 -10.00 -15.91 -33.61
N GLU A 225 -10.57 -15.16 -32.66
CA GLU A 225 -10.16 -13.80 -32.33
C GLU A 225 -8.74 -13.75 -31.73
N VAL A 226 -8.43 -14.64 -30.79
CA VAL A 226 -7.11 -14.75 -30.16
C VAL A 226 -6.04 -15.08 -31.20
N GLU A 227 -6.31 -16.02 -32.10
CA GLU A 227 -5.39 -16.37 -33.19
C GLU A 227 -5.17 -15.22 -34.16
N LYS A 228 -6.23 -14.47 -34.49
CA LYS A 228 -6.14 -13.28 -35.34
C LYS A 228 -5.26 -12.21 -34.68
N LEU A 229 -5.59 -11.84 -33.44
CA LEU A 229 -4.86 -10.83 -32.68
C LEU A 229 -3.39 -11.22 -32.43
N ALA A 230 -3.12 -12.52 -32.19
CA ALA A 230 -1.75 -12.99 -32.01
C ALA A 230 -0.91 -12.86 -33.28
N LYS A 231 -1.50 -13.10 -34.46
CA LYS A 231 -0.84 -12.90 -35.76
C LYS A 231 -0.55 -11.42 -36.03
N GLU A 232 -1.51 -10.55 -35.75
CA GLU A 232 -1.36 -9.09 -35.89
C GLU A 232 -0.32 -8.51 -34.91
N GLY A 233 -0.30 -9.00 -33.67
CA GLY A 233 0.70 -8.62 -32.68
C GLY A 233 2.11 -9.13 -33.01
N ALA A 234 2.24 -10.31 -33.60
CA ALA A 234 3.53 -10.85 -34.03
C ALA A 234 4.15 -10.05 -35.19
N THR A 235 3.34 -9.48 -36.09
CA THR A 235 3.82 -8.62 -37.19
C THR A 235 4.38 -7.28 -36.72
N ALA A 236 3.86 -6.71 -35.62
CA ALA A 236 4.39 -5.47 -35.04
C ALA A 236 5.76 -5.66 -34.35
N VAL A 237 5.99 -6.83 -33.75
CA VAL A 237 7.25 -7.15 -33.05
C VAL A 237 8.41 -7.42 -34.02
N SER A 238 8.13 -7.79 -35.28
CA SER A 238 9.17 -7.96 -36.31
C SER A 238 9.70 -6.66 -36.89
N GLU A 239 8.98 -5.54 -36.79
CA GLU A 239 9.44 -4.24 -37.31
C GLU A 239 10.37 -3.50 -36.33
N GLU A 240 10.24 -3.74 -35.02
CA GLU A 240 11.07 -3.09 -33.98
C GLU A 240 12.48 -3.70 -33.85
N LYS A 241 12.76 -4.83 -34.53
CA LYS A 241 14.07 -5.51 -34.47
C LYS A 241 15.05 -5.16 -35.59
N THR A 242 14.74 -4.17 -36.43
CA THR A 242 15.61 -3.73 -37.55
C THR A 242 16.06 -2.26 -37.42
N GLN A 243 16.11 -1.70 -36.21
CA GLN A 243 16.75 -0.40 -35.97
C GLN A 243 17.93 -0.49 -35.03
#